data_AF-A0A2J0N916-F1
#
_entry.id   AF-A0A2J0N916-F1
#
_cell.length_a   1.000
_cell.length_b   1.000
_cell.length_c   1.000
_cell.angle_alpha   90.00
_cell.angle_beta   90.00
_cell.angle_gamma   90.00
#
_symmetry.space_group_name_H-M   'P 1'
#
loop_
_entity.id
_entity.type
_entity.pdbx_description
1 polymer ?
#
loop_
_entity_poly.entity_id
_entity_poly.type
_entity_poly.pdbx_seq_one_letter_code
_entity_poly.pdbx_strand_id
1 'polypeptide(L)'
;MQFKVPQFLEIEDKIFGPFTFKEFVYLVGGAGICYILFKLLGIWLGAIPILIVAGLSAALTFYHPNGKPFINMIEAGAKYAMQDKLYIWKRHIIKVKSKEQQEMRATAELKKETMDQNGVKLSGSKLRDLAWSLDVLDLKK
;
A
#
# COMPACT_ATOMS: atom_id res chain seq x y z
N MET A 1 18.80 8.00 -21.41
CA MET A 1 18.35 6.66 -21.86
C MET A 1 16.92 6.49 -21.38
N GLN A 2 15.97 6.20 -22.27
CA GLN A 2 14.58 5.93 -21.88
C GLN A 2 14.43 4.42 -21.62
N PHE A 3 14.18 4.03 -20.37
CA PHE A 3 13.92 2.65 -20.02
C PHE A 3 12.46 2.32 -20.32
N LYS A 4 12.22 1.26 -21.10
CA LYS A 4 10.87 0.70 -21.24
C LYS A 4 10.52 -0.01 -19.93
N VAL A 5 9.51 0.49 -19.24
CA VAL A 5 8.99 -0.17 -18.04
C VAL A 5 8.26 -1.43 -18.51
N PRO A 6 8.62 -2.63 -18.02
CA PRO A 6 7.89 -3.84 -18.32
C PRO A 6 6.47 -3.73 -17.76
N GLN A 7 5.46 -3.95 -18.61
CA GLN A 7 4.04 -3.88 -18.25
C GLN A 7 3.56 -5.11 -17.46
N PHE A 8 4.42 -6.09 -17.21
CA PHE A 8 4.06 -7.37 -16.59
C PHE A 8 4.28 -7.42 -15.07
N LEU A 9 4.53 -6.28 -14.41
CA LEU A 9 4.70 -6.22 -12.95
C LEU A 9 3.42 -6.57 -12.17
N GLU A 10 2.27 -6.54 -12.82
CA GLU A 10 0.95 -6.76 -12.18
C GLU A 10 0.47 -8.21 -12.27
N ILE A 11 1.14 -9.06 -13.05
CA ILE A 11 0.77 -10.48 -13.20
C ILE A 11 1.49 -11.27 -12.11
N GLU A 12 0.74 -12.03 -11.33
CA GLU A 12 1.29 -12.87 -10.27
C GLU A 12 2.13 -14.02 -10.86
N ASP A 13 3.24 -14.34 -10.21
CA ASP A 13 4.12 -15.41 -10.68
C ASP A 13 3.43 -16.77 -10.58
N LYS A 14 3.50 -17.52 -11.68
CA LYS A 14 2.98 -18.89 -11.77
C LYS A 14 4.02 -19.87 -11.25
N ILE A 15 3.94 -20.16 -9.95
CA ILE A 15 4.88 -21.04 -9.25
C ILE A 15 4.61 -22.52 -9.57
N PHE A 16 3.34 -22.90 -9.76
CA PHE A 16 2.93 -24.28 -9.96
C PHE A 16 2.32 -24.49 -11.35
N GLY A 17 3.19 -24.57 -12.36
CA GLY A 17 2.78 -24.80 -13.75
C GLY A 17 1.86 -23.68 -14.26
N PRO A 18 0.57 -23.94 -14.56
CA PRO A 18 -0.33 -22.89 -15.02
C PRO A 18 -0.88 -22.00 -13.90
N PHE A 19 -0.67 -22.37 -12.62
CA PHE A 19 -1.32 -21.75 -11.47
C PHE A 19 -0.40 -20.81 -10.68
N THR A 20 -0.97 -19.71 -10.18
CA THR A 20 -0.34 -18.87 -9.16
C THR A 20 -0.35 -19.57 -7.80
N PHE A 21 0.41 -19.05 -6.84
CA PHE A 21 0.41 -19.60 -5.47
C PHE A 21 -1.00 -19.58 -4.85
N LYS A 22 -1.76 -18.50 -5.05
CA LYS A 22 -3.11 -18.35 -4.50
C LYS A 22 -4.08 -19.36 -5.10
N GLU A 23 -4.06 -19.50 -6.42
CA GLU A 23 -4.86 -20.47 -7.17
C GLU A 23 -4.59 -21.91 -6.72
N PHE A 24 -3.31 -22.27 -6.54
CA PHE A 24 -2.93 -23.57 -6.01
C PHE A 24 -3.48 -23.80 -4.60
N VAL A 25 -3.38 -22.81 -3.72
CA VAL A 25 -3.94 -22.88 -2.35
C VAL A 25 -5.46 -23.03 -2.38
N TYR A 26 -6.17 -22.37 -3.31
CA TYR A 26 -7.63 -22.53 -3.44
C TYR A 26 -8.02 -23.94 -3.89
N LEU A 27 -7.28 -24.55 -4.81
CA LEU A 27 -7.53 -25.92 -5.27
C LEU A 27 -7.22 -26.94 -4.18
N VAL A 28 -6.05 -26.86 -3.54
CA VAL A 28 -5.65 -27.79 -2.48
C VAL A 28 -6.54 -27.62 -1.24
N GLY A 29 -6.81 -26.38 -0.84
CA GLY A 29 -7.73 -26.08 0.26
C GLY A 29 -9.14 -26.57 -0.03
N GLY A 30 -9.67 -26.31 -1.23
CA GLY A 30 -10.98 -26.79 -1.66
C GLY A 30 -11.07 -28.31 -1.68
N ALA A 31 -10.07 -28.99 -2.25
CA ALA A 31 -9.99 -30.46 -2.26
C ALA A 31 -9.92 -31.03 -0.83
N GLY A 32 -9.15 -30.40 0.06
CA GLY A 32 -9.06 -30.78 1.47
C GLY A 32 -10.41 -30.66 2.20
N ILE A 33 -11.13 -29.55 2.00
CA ILE A 33 -12.47 -29.36 2.57
C ILE A 33 -13.45 -30.39 2.00
N CYS A 34 -13.42 -30.64 0.69
CA CYS A 34 -14.25 -31.67 0.06
C CYS A 34 -13.97 -33.06 0.65
N TYR A 35 -12.70 -33.41 0.91
CA TYR A 35 -12.34 -34.67 1.54
C TYR A 35 -12.86 -34.77 2.97
N ILE A 36 -12.74 -33.70 3.75
CA ILE A 36 -13.26 -33.62 5.13
C ILE A 36 -14.79 -33.81 5.12
N LEU A 37 -15.50 -33.12 4.24
CA LEU A 37 -16.95 -33.25 4.08
C LEU A 37 -17.36 -34.67 3.67
N PHE A 38 -16.62 -35.28 2.75
CA PHE A 38 -16.84 -36.66 2.34
C PHE A 38 -16.66 -37.63 3.52
N LYS A 39 -15.63 -37.44 4.34
CA LYS A 39 -15.39 -38.28 5.52
C LYS A 39 -16.42 -38.07 6.63
N LEU A 40 -16.95 -36.86 6.81
CA LEU A 40 -17.92 -36.53 7.86
C LEU A 40 -19.35 -36.95 7.51
N LEU A 41 -19.83 -36.63 6.31
CA LEU A 41 -21.22 -36.82 5.91
C LEU A 41 -21.45 -38.06 5.03
N GLY A 42 -20.39 -38.68 4.53
CA GLY A 42 -20.50 -39.71 3.49
C GLY A 42 -20.99 -39.13 2.16
N ILE A 43 -21.09 -39.96 1.12
CA ILE A 43 -21.37 -39.44 -0.23
C ILE A 43 -22.84 -39.05 -0.44
N TRP A 44 -23.79 -39.66 0.28
CA TRP A 44 -25.23 -39.37 0.12
C TRP A 44 -25.63 -37.99 0.67
N LEU A 45 -25.24 -37.66 1.91
CA LEU A 45 -25.49 -36.34 2.48
C LEU A 45 -24.43 -35.31 2.04
N GLY A 46 -23.20 -35.77 1.79
CA GLY A 46 -22.08 -34.90 1.46
C GLY A 46 -22.05 -34.43 0.00
N ALA A 47 -22.73 -35.09 -0.94
CA ALA A 47 -22.65 -34.73 -2.36
C ALA A 47 -22.99 -33.26 -2.64
N ILE A 48 -24.07 -32.74 -2.04
CA ILE A 48 -24.50 -31.35 -2.23
C ILE A 48 -23.45 -30.35 -1.72
N PRO A 49 -23.02 -30.39 -0.43
CA PRO A 49 -22.03 -29.45 0.06
C PRO A 49 -20.66 -29.63 -0.62
N ILE A 50 -20.26 -30.85 -0.96
CA ILE A 50 -19.02 -31.10 -1.71
C ILE A 50 -19.08 -30.43 -3.08
N LEU A 51 -20.19 -30.55 -3.80
CA LEU A 51 -20.35 -29.94 -5.12
C LEU A 51 -20.29 -28.40 -5.04
N ILE A 52 -20.91 -27.81 -4.02
CA ILE A 52 -20.85 -26.37 -3.78
C ILE A 52 -19.41 -25.92 -3.52
N VAL A 53 -18.68 -26.61 -2.62
CA VAL A 53 -17.30 -26.25 -2.28
C VAL A 53 -16.36 -26.46 -3.47
N ALA A 54 -16.50 -27.58 -4.18
CA ALA A 54 -15.72 -27.87 -5.38
C ALA A 54 -15.97 -26.82 -6.47
N GLY A 55 -17.24 -26.47 -6.71
CA GLY A 55 -17.63 -25.43 -7.67
C GLY A 55 -17.05 -24.06 -7.30
N LEU A 56 -17.10 -23.69 -6.01
CA LEU A 56 -16.56 -22.43 -5.52
C LEU A 56 -15.03 -22.38 -5.65
N SER A 57 -14.32 -23.46 -5.30
CA SER A 57 -12.86 -23.57 -5.46
C SER A 57 -12.44 -23.49 -6.93
N ALA A 58 -13.18 -24.15 -7.83
CA ALA A 58 -12.95 -24.06 -9.27
C ALA A 58 -13.21 -22.64 -9.79
N ALA A 59 -14.30 -22.00 -9.35
CA ALA A 59 -14.60 -20.61 -9.72
C ALA A 59 -13.51 -19.65 -9.25
N LEU A 60 -13.02 -19.77 -8.01
CA LEU A 60 -11.92 -18.97 -7.50
C LEU A 60 -10.63 -19.09 -8.32
N THR A 61 -10.43 -20.24 -8.97
CA THR A 61 -9.21 -20.53 -9.71
C THR A 61 -9.31 -20.18 -11.20
N PHE A 62 -10.43 -20.51 -11.85
CA PHE A 62 -10.55 -20.37 -13.31
C PHE A 62 -11.36 -19.15 -13.74
N TYR A 63 -12.26 -18.65 -12.89
CA TYR A 63 -13.14 -17.55 -13.25
C TYR A 63 -12.47 -16.20 -12.98
N HIS A 64 -12.37 -15.37 -14.02
CA HIS A 64 -11.70 -14.07 -13.96
C HIS A 64 -12.60 -12.96 -14.52
N PRO A 65 -13.60 -12.50 -13.74
CA PRO A 65 -14.52 -11.47 -14.19
C PRO A 65 -13.77 -10.15 -14.46
N ASN A 66 -13.96 -9.58 -15.64
CA ASN A 66 -13.32 -8.33 -16.08
C ASN A 66 -11.78 -8.34 -15.96
N GLY A 67 -11.16 -9.50 -16.18
CA GLY A 67 -9.69 -9.65 -16.11
C GLY A 67 -9.11 -9.54 -14.71
N LYS A 68 -9.96 -9.62 -13.67
CA LYS A 68 -9.52 -9.63 -12.26
C LYS A 68 -9.78 -11.00 -11.63
N PRO A 69 -8.95 -11.40 -10.65
CA PRO A 69 -9.20 -12.59 -9.84
C PRO A 69 -10.59 -12.54 -9.19
N PHE A 70 -11.33 -13.67 -9.22
CA PHE A 70 -12.69 -13.74 -8.65
C PHE A 70 -12.74 -13.37 -7.16
N ILE A 71 -11.64 -13.59 -6.42
CA ILE A 71 -11.55 -13.20 -5.00
C ILE A 71 -11.82 -11.71 -4.79
N ASN A 72 -11.39 -10.84 -5.72
CA ASN A 72 -11.61 -9.39 -5.63
C ASN A 72 -13.10 -9.04 -5.78
N MET A 73 -13.84 -9.82 -6.57
CA MET A 73 -15.28 -9.65 -6.73
C MET A 73 -16.03 -10.06 -5.46
N ILE A 74 -15.63 -11.17 -4.83
CA ILE A 74 -16.19 -11.62 -3.55
C ILE A 74 -15.89 -10.59 -2.46
N GLU A 75 -14.66 -10.10 -2.38
CA GLU A 75 -14.26 -9.07 -1.41
C GLU A 75 -15.09 -7.79 -1.60
N ALA A 76 -15.22 -7.31 -2.83
CA ALA A 76 -16.02 -6.13 -3.13
C ALA A 76 -17.50 -6.34 -2.79
N GLY A 77 -18.05 -7.54 -3.08
CA GLY A 77 -19.42 -7.90 -2.73
C GLY A 77 -19.65 -7.94 -1.22
N ALA A 78 -18.74 -8.58 -0.47
CA ALA A 78 -18.79 -8.63 0.99
C ALA A 78 -18.68 -7.23 1.60
N LYS A 79 -17.72 -6.42 1.11
CA LYS A 79 -17.57 -5.03 1.53
C LYS A 79 -18.83 -4.21 1.25
N TYR A 80 -19.43 -4.34 0.06
CA TYR A 80 -20.67 -3.65 -0.28
C TYR A 80 -21.87 -4.06 0.59
N ALA A 81 -21.93 -5.33 0.99
CA ALA A 81 -22.98 -5.84 1.87
C ALA A 81 -22.81 -5.34 3.32
N MET A 82 -21.57 -5.26 3.81
CA MET A 82 -21.26 -4.80 5.16
C MET A 82 -21.18 -3.27 5.31
N GLN A 83 -20.95 -2.55 4.22
CA GLN A 83 -20.80 -1.10 4.27
C GLN A 83 -22.16 -0.41 4.48
N ASP A 84 -22.18 0.59 5.36
CA ASP A 84 -23.32 1.47 5.54
C ASP A 84 -23.63 2.19 4.21
N LYS A 85 -24.91 2.18 3.83
CA LYS A 85 -25.41 2.75 2.58
C LYS A 85 -25.76 4.23 2.72
N LEU A 86 -25.14 4.92 3.67
CA LEU A 86 -25.32 6.35 3.86
C LEU A 86 -24.53 7.15 2.81
N TYR A 87 -25.17 7.40 1.68
CA TYR A 87 -24.64 8.26 0.63
C TYR A 87 -24.82 9.74 1.01
N ILE A 88 -23.91 10.28 1.81
CA ILE A 88 -23.86 11.73 2.06
C ILE A 88 -23.09 12.39 0.91
N TRP A 89 -23.73 13.32 0.21
CA TRP A 89 -23.03 14.21 -0.70
C TRP A 89 -22.08 15.11 0.10
N LYS A 90 -20.79 14.78 0.08
CA LYS A 90 -19.73 15.68 0.58
C LYS A 90 -19.23 16.50 -0.59
N ARG A 91 -19.55 17.80 -0.58
CA ARG A 91 -18.94 18.77 -1.49
C ARG A 91 -17.43 18.78 -1.24
N HIS A 92 -16.69 18.08 -2.11
CA HIS A 92 -15.23 18.09 -2.08
C HIS A 92 -14.80 19.50 -2.49
N ILE A 93 -14.56 20.37 -1.52
CA ILE A 93 -13.77 21.58 -1.76
C ILE A 93 -12.37 21.07 -2.05
N ILE A 94 -12.05 20.96 -3.33
CA ILE A 94 -10.70 20.69 -3.79
C ILE A 94 -9.88 21.90 -3.35
N LYS A 95 -9.33 21.86 -2.14
CA LYS A 95 -8.20 22.69 -1.79
C LYS A 95 -7.06 22.15 -2.64
N VAL A 96 -6.89 22.75 -3.80
CA VAL A 96 -5.65 22.68 -4.56
C VAL A 96 -4.58 23.19 -3.60
N LYS A 97 -3.96 22.30 -2.83
CA LYS A 97 -2.62 22.55 -2.32
C LYS A 97 -1.80 22.68 -3.59
N SER A 98 -1.57 23.91 -4.03
CA SER A 98 -0.74 24.12 -5.21
C SER A 98 0.57 23.39 -4.94
N LYS A 99 1.06 22.67 -5.95
CA LYS A 99 2.34 21.96 -5.85
C LYS A 99 3.45 22.90 -5.34
N GLU A 100 3.33 24.20 -5.60
CA GLU A 100 4.21 25.25 -5.06
C GLU A 100 4.23 25.29 -3.52
N GLN A 101 3.11 25.06 -2.82
CA GLN A 101 3.13 25.02 -1.34
C GLN A 101 3.83 23.78 -0.79
N GLN A 102 3.88 22.66 -1.53
CA GLN A 102 4.63 21.47 -1.14
C GLN A 102 6.11 21.62 -1.52
N GLU A 103 6.41 22.19 -2.68
CA GLU A 103 7.77 22.51 -3.13
C GLU A 103 8.43 23.57 -2.24
N MET A 104 7.71 24.62 -1.83
CA MET A 104 8.23 25.63 -0.89
C MET A 104 8.52 25.04 0.49
N ARG A 105 7.72 24.08 0.97
CA ARG A 105 7.96 23.40 2.26
C ARG A 105 9.16 22.47 2.20
N ALA A 106 9.27 21.66 1.13
CA ALA A 106 10.42 20.79 0.91
C ALA A 106 11.73 21.61 0.74
N THR A 107 11.67 22.74 0.03
CA THR A 107 12.83 23.64 -0.13
C THR A 107 13.20 24.34 1.18
N ALA A 108 12.23 24.68 2.03
CA ALA A 108 12.47 25.26 3.35
C ALA A 108 13.04 24.24 4.36
N GLU A 109 12.66 22.97 4.27
CA GLU A 109 13.20 21.88 5.08
C GLU A 109 14.64 21.54 4.67
N LEU A 110 14.92 21.44 3.37
CA LEU A 110 16.28 21.28 2.83
C LEU A 110 17.22 22.45 3.20
N LYS A 111 16.68 23.69 3.21
CA LYS A 111 17.44 24.88 3.63
C LYS A 111 17.73 24.90 5.14
N LYS A 112 16.84 24.35 5.96
CA LYS A 112 17.08 24.19 7.41
C LYS A 112 18.15 23.14 7.68
N GLU A 113 18.12 22.00 7.00
CA GLU A 113 19.13 20.94 7.15
C GLU A 113 20.52 21.40 6.68
N THR A 114 20.60 22.13 5.56
CA THR A 114 21.88 22.68 5.09
C THR A 114 22.43 23.80 5.97
N MET A 115 21.57 24.60 6.62
CA MET A 115 22.00 25.59 7.62
C MET A 115 22.46 24.96 8.94
N ASP A 116 21.92 23.81 9.34
CA ASP A 116 22.39 23.08 10.54
C ASP A 116 23.69 22.30 10.31
N GLN A 117 23.97 21.87 9.07
CA GLN A 117 25.18 21.11 8.73
C GLN A 117 26.43 22.01 8.53
N ASN A 118 26.28 23.24 8.02
CA ASN A 118 27.41 24.11 7.67
C ASN A 118 27.50 25.42 8.47
N GLY A 119 26.57 25.69 9.38
CA GLY A 119 26.57 26.90 10.19
C GLY A 119 26.97 26.62 11.62
N VAL A 120 28.16 27.05 12.04
CA VAL A 120 28.38 27.33 13.47
C VAL A 120 27.31 28.36 13.85
N LYS A 121 26.24 27.93 14.52
CA LYS A 121 25.22 28.84 15.05
C LYS A 121 25.89 29.71 16.11
N LEU A 122 26.33 30.90 15.71
CA LEU A 122 26.83 31.91 16.62
C LEU A 122 25.64 32.36 17.46
N SER A 123 25.53 31.82 18.68
CA SER A 123 24.62 32.35 19.70
C SER A 123 24.93 33.82 19.89
N GLY A 124 23.90 34.66 20.11
CA GLY A 124 24.08 36.10 20.29
C GLY A 124 25.08 36.46 21.39
N SER A 125 25.27 35.58 22.38
CA SER A 125 26.33 35.72 23.39
C SER A 125 27.74 35.64 22.80
N LYS A 126 28.01 34.69 21.89
CA LYS A 126 29.32 34.53 21.25
C LYS A 126 29.67 35.69 20.32
N LEU A 127 28.68 36.25 19.61
CA LEU A 127 28.87 37.47 18.80
C LEU A 127 29.26 38.66 19.67
N ARG A 128 28.65 38.79 20.86
CA ARG A 128 28.96 39.87 21.81
C ARG A 128 30.36 39.72 22.41
N ASP A 129 30.75 38.49 22.75
CA ASP A 129 32.11 38.22 23.26
C ASP A 129 33.19 38.48 22.19
N LEU A 130 32.91 38.12 20.93
CA LEU A 130 33.82 38.39 19.82
C LEU A 130 33.97 39.91 19.57
N ALA A 131 32.86 40.64 19.58
CA ALA A 131 32.85 42.10 19.43
C ALA A 131 33.65 42.78 20.55
N TRP A 132 33.49 42.32 21.80
CA TRP A 132 34.24 42.85 22.94
C TRP A 132 35.73 42.54 22.84
N SER A 133 36.10 41.32 22.41
CA SER A 133 37.52 40.96 22.23
C SER A 133 38.22 41.80 21.15
N LEU A 134 37.49 42.14 20.07
CA LEU A 134 37.99 42.99 18.99
C LEU A 134 38.23 44.41 19.46
N ASP A 135 37.28 44.97 20.22
CA ASP A 135 37.35 46.32 20.77
C ASP A 135 38.52 46.47 21.77
N VAL A 136 38.74 45.46 22.61
CA VAL A 136 39.87 45.45 23.56
C VAL A 136 41.23 45.34 22.86
N LEU A 137 41.31 44.64 21.73
CA LEU A 137 42.55 44.54 20.95
C LEU A 137 42.87 45.84 20.20
N ASP A 138 41.85 46.60 19.80
CA ASP A 138 42.03 47.88 19.09
C ASP A 138 42.55 48.99 20.02
N LEU A 139 42.22 48.92 21.32
CA LEU A 139 42.73 49.84 22.35
C LEU A 139 44.21 49.64 22.71
N LYS A 140 44.87 48.60 22.17
CA LYS A 140 46.26 48.25 22.50
C LYS A 140 47.29 48.76 21.49
N LYS A 141 46.92 49.73 20.65
CA LYS A 141 47.77 50.38 19.64
C LYS A 141 47.80 51.88 19.84
#